data_AF-A0A1D2QLK4-F1
#
_entry.id   AF-A0A1D2QLK4-F1
#
_cell.length_a   1.000
_cell.length_b   1.000
_cell.length_c   1.000
_cell.angle_alpha   90.00
_cell.angle_beta   90.00
_cell.angle_gamma   90.00
#
_symmetry.space_group_name_H-M   'P 1'
#
loop_
_entity.id
_entity.type
_entity.pdbx_description
1 polymer ?
#
loop_
_entity_poly.entity_id
_entity_poly.type
_entity_poly.pdbx_seq_one_letter_code
_entity_poly.pdbx_strand_id
1 'polypeptide(L)'
;MNKPSKTDWKRLAEMKDDDIDTSDIPELDEAFFLHADINVPPKKPVTLRLDSDVLQWFKSQGQGYQTRINKLLRNYMETHQH
;
A
#
# COMPACT_ATOMS: atom_id res chain seq x y z
N MET A 1 18.22 -12.95 10.58
CA MET A 1 18.36 -12.63 12.02
C MET A 1 17.07 -12.00 12.49
N ASN A 2 16.29 -12.70 13.31
CA ASN A 2 15.02 -12.20 13.83
C ASN A 2 15.32 -11.21 14.96
N LYS A 3 15.16 -9.90 14.74
CA LYS A 3 15.35 -8.90 15.80
C LYS A 3 14.13 -8.99 16.72
N PRO A 4 14.27 -9.42 18.00
CA PRO A 4 13.14 -9.44 18.91
C PRO A 4 12.60 -8.01 19.03
N SER A 5 11.29 -7.86 18.91
CA SER A 5 10.63 -6.57 19.08
C SER A 5 10.94 -6.03 20.47
N LYS A 6 11.33 -4.76 20.55
CA LYS A 6 11.56 -4.04 21.82
C LYS A 6 10.25 -3.53 22.44
N THR A 7 9.12 -3.89 21.85
CA THR A 7 7.78 -3.41 22.24
C THR A 7 7.19 -4.37 23.26
N ASP A 8 6.61 -3.82 24.33
CA ASP A 8 5.83 -4.59 25.30
C ASP A 8 4.42 -4.84 24.75
N TRP A 9 4.27 -5.97 24.06
CA TRP A 9 3.01 -6.35 23.42
C TRP A 9 1.91 -6.70 24.41
N LYS A 10 2.26 -7.19 25.61
CA LYS A 10 1.27 -7.55 26.62
C LYS A 10 0.60 -6.31 27.19
N ARG A 11 1.40 -5.28 27.50
CA ARG A 11 0.89 -3.97 27.91
C ARG A 11 -0.07 -3.38 26.88
N LEU A 12 0.31 -3.38 25.60
CA LEU A 12 -0.53 -2.82 24.53
C LEU A 12 -1.84 -3.60 24.33
N ALA A 13 -1.82 -4.93 24.51
CA ALA A 13 -3.02 -5.76 24.36
C ALA A 13 -4.03 -5.60 25.51
N GLU A 14 -3.57 -5.20 26.70
CA GLU A 14 -4.40 -4.99 27.90
C GLU A 14 -4.84 -3.52 28.07
N MET A 15 -4.29 -2.59 27.27
CA MET A 15 -4.63 -1.17 27.29
C MET A 15 -6.03 -0.93 26.72
N LYS A 16 -6.81 -0.05 27.35
CA LYS A 16 -8.13 0.34 26.84
C LYS A 16 -7.98 1.50 25.85
N ASP A 17 -8.95 1.63 24.94
CA ASP A 17 -8.96 2.71 23.94
C ASP A 17 -8.91 4.11 24.59
N ASP A 18 -9.62 4.31 25.71
CA ASP A 18 -9.64 5.58 26.45
C ASP A 18 -8.28 5.97 27.05
N ASP A 19 -7.38 4.99 27.24
CA ASP A 19 -6.03 5.23 27.78
C ASP A 19 -5.01 5.58 26.68
N ILE A 20 -5.43 5.63 25.40
CA ILE A 20 -4.57 6.00 24.27
C ILE A 20 -4.43 7.52 24.21
N ASP A 21 -3.20 8.00 24.43
CA ASP A 21 -2.86 9.41 24.24
C ASP A 21 -2.88 9.76 22.75
N THR A 22 -3.84 10.60 22.37
CA THR A 22 -4.01 11.15 21.01
C THR A 22 -3.80 12.67 20.98
N SER A 23 -3.24 13.25 22.04
CA SER A 23 -3.10 14.71 22.19
C SER A 23 -2.25 15.37 21.09
N ASP A 24 -1.40 14.60 20.41
CA ASP A 24 -0.56 15.02 19.30
C ASP A 24 -1.23 14.84 17.92
N ILE A 25 -2.34 14.10 17.83
CA ILE A 25 -3.02 13.75 16.59
C ILE A 25 -4.49 14.19 16.68
N PRO A 26 -4.83 15.42 16.25
CA PRO A 26 -6.21 15.88 16.25
C PRO A 26 -7.08 15.03 15.31
N GLU A 27 -8.36 14.93 15.62
CA GLU A 27 -9.33 14.24 14.76
C GLU A 27 -9.43 14.91 13.38
N LEU A 28 -9.48 14.09 12.32
CA LEU A 28 -9.63 14.57 10.95
C LEU A 28 -11.11 14.91 10.69
N ASP A 29 -11.42 16.20 10.60
CA ASP A 29 -12.77 16.70 10.37
C ASP A 29 -13.08 16.92 8.87
N GLU A 30 -14.31 17.32 8.57
CA GLU A 30 -14.74 17.62 7.20
C GLU A 30 -13.90 18.74 6.55
N ALA A 31 -13.40 19.70 7.34
CA ALA A 31 -12.57 20.80 6.85
C ALA A 31 -11.19 20.31 6.39
N PHE A 32 -10.60 19.33 7.09
CA PHE A 32 -9.39 18.64 6.63
C PHE A 32 -9.60 17.99 5.26
N PHE A 33 -10.68 17.22 5.10
CA PHE A 33 -10.95 16.52 3.85
C PHE A 33 -11.36 17.45 2.70
N LEU A 34 -11.94 18.62 3.00
CA LEU A 34 -12.25 19.65 2.00
C LEU A 34 -10.99 20.16 1.27
N HIS A 35 -9.86 20.20 1.97
CA HIS A 35 -8.57 20.69 1.46
C HIS A 35 -7.57 19.57 1.16
N ALA A 36 -7.98 18.30 1.29
CA ALA A 36 -7.10 17.18 1.07
C ALA A 36 -6.86 16.95 -0.42
N ASP A 37 -5.59 17.00 -0.82
CA ASP A 37 -5.17 16.62 -2.17
C ASP A 37 -4.93 15.11 -2.26
N ILE A 38 -5.73 14.45 -3.09
CA ILE A 38 -5.51 13.04 -3.43
C ILE A 38 -4.34 12.96 -4.41
N ASN A 39 -3.15 12.63 -3.89
CA ASN A 39 -1.98 12.41 -4.73
C ASN A 39 -1.94 10.97 -5.24
N VAL A 40 -2.55 10.72 -6.40
CA VAL A 40 -2.37 9.46 -7.14
C VAL A 40 -1.23 9.65 -8.14
N PRO A 41 -0.13 8.88 -8.03
CA PRO A 41 0.97 8.98 -8.98
C PRO A 41 0.48 8.81 -10.42
N PRO A 42 0.81 9.72 -11.34
CA PRO A 42 0.33 9.66 -12.71
C PRO A 42 0.86 8.39 -13.40
N LYS A 43 -0.04 7.63 -14.02
CA LYS A 43 0.31 6.49 -14.87
C LYS A 43 0.63 7.00 -16.27
N LYS A 44 1.76 6.57 -16.83
CA LYS A 44 2.12 6.88 -18.23
C LYS A 44 1.73 5.70 -19.12
N PRO A 45 0.98 5.90 -20.22
CA PRO A 45 0.74 4.86 -21.19
C PRO A 45 2.04 4.54 -21.91
N VAL A 46 2.47 3.28 -21.87
CA VAL A 46 3.69 2.80 -22.53
C VAL A 46 3.39 1.55 -23.33
N THR A 47 4.04 1.40 -24.48
CA THR A 47 3.97 0.18 -25.29
C THR A 47 5.06 -0.77 -24.84
N LEU A 48 4.68 -1.86 -24.16
CA LEU A 48 5.58 -2.92 -23.71
C LEU A 48 5.25 -4.23 -24.43
N ARG A 49 6.26 -4.97 -24.84
CA ARG A 49 6.09 -6.34 -25.36
C ARG A 49 6.16 -7.32 -24.19
N LEU A 50 5.17 -8.20 -24.12
CA LEU A 50 5.11 -9.30 -23.16
C LEU A 50 4.98 -10.60 -23.95
N ASP A 51 5.51 -11.68 -23.40
CA ASP A 51 5.33 -13.01 -23.98
C ASP A 51 3.84 -13.39 -23.99
N SER A 52 3.45 -14.14 -25.02
CA SER A 52 2.03 -14.44 -25.30
C SER A 52 1.38 -15.24 -24.17
N ASP A 53 2.11 -16.19 -23.60
CA ASP A 53 1.70 -17.04 -22.49
C ASP A 53 1.53 -16.23 -21.20
N VAL A 54 2.45 -15.33 -20.89
CA VAL A 54 2.37 -14.42 -19.74
C VAL A 54 1.14 -13.54 -19.87
N LEU A 55 0.91 -12.95 -21.05
CA LEU A 55 -0.27 -12.11 -21.28
C LEU A 55 -1.57 -12.92 -21.15
N GLN A 56 -1.61 -14.15 -21.67
CA GLN A 56 -2.77 -15.02 -21.58
C GLN A 56 -3.07 -15.42 -20.14
N TRP A 57 -2.05 -15.74 -19.35
CA TRP A 57 -2.18 -16.02 -17.93
C TRP A 57 -2.75 -14.83 -17.15
N PHE A 58 -2.26 -13.61 -17.40
CA PHE A 58 -2.82 -12.42 -16.75
C PHE A 58 -4.26 -12.14 -17.17
N LYS A 59 -4.59 -12.35 -18.45
CA LYS A 59 -5.96 -12.18 -18.97
C LYS A 59 -6.94 -13.22 -18.41
N SER A 60 -6.50 -14.46 -18.17
CA SER A 60 -7.37 -15.51 -17.61
C SER A 60 -7.85 -15.20 -16.19
N GLN A 61 -7.13 -14.34 -15.46
CA GLN A 61 -7.52 -13.86 -14.13
C GLN A 61 -8.64 -12.78 -14.17
N GLY A 62 -9.16 -12.44 -15.35
CA GLY A 62 -10.29 -11.53 -15.52
C GLY A 62 -9.92 -10.04 -15.61
N GLN A 63 -10.91 -9.18 -15.36
CA GLN A 63 -10.77 -7.73 -15.47
C GLN A 63 -9.66 -7.19 -14.55
N GLY A 64 -8.94 -6.17 -15.02
CA GLY A 64 -7.87 -5.53 -14.24
C GLY A 64 -6.49 -6.19 -14.39
N TYR A 65 -6.30 -7.09 -15.35
CA TYR A 65 -5.02 -7.75 -15.62
C TYR A 65 -3.85 -6.76 -15.80
N GLN A 66 -4.07 -5.62 -16.47
CA GLN A 66 -3.06 -4.56 -16.60
C GLN A 66 -2.65 -3.94 -15.27
N THR A 67 -3.62 -3.77 -14.36
CA THR A 67 -3.35 -3.26 -13.00
C THR A 67 -2.54 -4.27 -12.19
N ARG A 68 -2.78 -5.57 -12.37
CA ARG A 68 -1.98 -6.63 -11.74
C ARG A 68 -0.54 -6.64 -12.25
N ILE A 69 -0.35 -6.52 -13.57
CA ILE A 69 0.99 -6.39 -14.17
C ILE A 69 1.72 -5.20 -13.56
N ASN A 70 1.07 -4.03 -13.49
CA ASN A 70 1.69 -2.84 -12.90
C ASN A 70 2.05 -3.01 -11.41
N LYS A 71 1.19 -3.68 -10.62
CA LYS A 71 1.48 -4.00 -9.21
C LYS A 71 2.69 -4.92 -9.07
N LEU A 72 2.81 -5.94 -9.93
CA LEU A 72 3.95 -6.84 -9.92
C LEU A 72 5.26 -6.10 -10.24
N LEU A 73 5.26 -5.26 -11.29
CA LEU A 73 6.41 -4.45 -11.66
C LEU A 73 6.82 -3.47 -10.54
N ARG A 74 5.84 -2.87 -9.87
CA ARG A 74 6.08 -1.98 -8.72
C ARG A 74 6.74 -2.72 -7.55
N ASN A 75 6.21 -3.88 -7.16
CA ASN A 75 6.79 -4.67 -6.07
C ASN A 75 8.22 -5.11 -6.42
N TYR A 76 8.45 -5.56 -7.66
CA TYR A 76 9.79 -5.88 -8.13
C TYR A 76 10.74 -4.66 -8.03
N MET A 77 10.30 -3.48 -8.45
CA MET A 77 11.09 -2.25 -8.32
C MET A 77 11.41 -1.93 -6.85
N GLU A 78 10.42 -1.95 -5.96
CA GLU A 78 10.57 -1.62 -4.54
C GLU A 78 11.52 -2.59 -3.82
N THR A 79 11.46 -3.88 -4.16
CA THR A 79 12.33 -4.92 -3.59
C THR A 79 13.78 -4.83 -4.06
N HIS A 80 14.04 -4.25 -5.23
CA HIS A 80 15.39 -4.14 -5.81
C HIS A 80 15.99 -2.74 -5.70
N GLN A 81 15.27 -1.77 -5.17
CA GLN A 81 15.77 -0.42 -4.88
C GLN A 81 16.39 -0.30 -3.46
N HIS A 82 16.97 -1.39 -2.95
CA HIS A 82 17.71 -1.42 -1.68
C HIS A 82 19.18 -1.74 -1.90
#